data_AF-B4X5Q7-F1
#
_entry.id   AF-B4X5Q7-F1
#
_cell.length_a   1.000
_cell.length_b   1.000
_cell.length_c   1.000
_cell.angle_alpha   90.00
_cell.angle_beta   90.00
_cell.angle_gamma   90.00
#
_symmetry.space_group_name_H-M   'P 1'
#
loop_
_entity.id
_entity.type
_entity.pdbx_description
1 polymer ?
#
loop_
_entity_poly.entity_id
_entity_poly.type
_entity_poly.pdbx_seq_one_letter_code
_entity_poly.pdbx_strand_id
1 'polypeptide(L)'
;MTLHSLIRQARAGAITDGNRMLCDGQTGCSKFEKTQKVWMGFDQNDDGALSASEIIEHYQLPGATRLVWKRFKGDALVFHNRGNSHFQNGSFYLCNNVAARRIVMNWIGRPRVETAKPEDCN
;
A
#
# COMPACT_ATOMS: atom_id res chain seq x y z
N MET A 1 -3.11 -3.97 -14.03
CA MET A 1 -2.53 -4.18 -12.69
C MET A 1 -3.63 -4.05 -11.62
N THR A 2 -3.45 -4.61 -10.42
CA THR A 2 -4.35 -4.44 -9.26
C THR A 2 -3.56 -4.00 -8.03
N LEU A 3 -4.23 -3.50 -6.99
CA LEU A 3 -3.55 -3.20 -5.72
C LEU A 3 -2.88 -4.44 -5.11
N HIS A 4 -3.54 -5.60 -5.16
CA HIS A 4 -2.98 -6.84 -4.64
C HIS A 4 -1.70 -7.24 -5.38
N SER A 5 -1.68 -7.11 -6.72
CA SER A 5 -0.46 -7.39 -7.49
C SER A 5 0.65 -6.38 -7.18
N LEU A 6 0.33 -5.10 -7.00
CA LEU A 6 1.31 -4.06 -6.62
C LEU A 6 1.95 -4.36 -5.26
N ILE A 7 1.15 -4.74 -4.25
CA ILE A 7 1.66 -5.14 -2.93
C ILE A 7 2.58 -6.36 -3.04
N ARG A 8 2.20 -7.36 -3.84
CA ARG A 8 3.04 -8.56 -4.06
C ARG A 8 4.36 -8.23 -4.77
N GLN A 9 4.31 -7.32 -5.75
CA GLN A 9 5.49 -6.86 -6.48
C GLN A 9 6.43 -6.07 -5.56
N ALA A 10 5.92 -5.16 -4.74
CA ALA A 10 6.72 -4.43 -3.77
C ALA A 10 7.41 -5.39 -2.78
N ARG A 11 6.69 -6.38 -2.28
CA ARG A 11 7.28 -7.41 -1.40
C ARG A 11 8.39 -8.21 -2.10
N ALA A 12 8.17 -8.61 -3.36
CA ALA A 12 9.15 -9.36 -4.13
C ALA A 12 10.40 -8.51 -4.44
N GLY A 13 10.20 -7.25 -4.82
CA GLY A 13 11.27 -6.27 -4.99
C GLY A 13 12.06 -6.09 -3.70
N ALA A 14 11.36 -5.96 -2.56
CA ALA A 14 12.01 -5.81 -1.27
C ALA A 14 13.05 -6.91 -0.98
N ILE A 15 12.68 -8.16 -1.28
CA ILE A 15 13.55 -9.34 -1.12
C ILE A 15 14.73 -9.32 -2.10
N THR A 16 14.57 -8.73 -3.29
CA THR A 16 15.52 -8.83 -4.39
C THR A 16 16.58 -7.74 -4.32
N ASP A 17 16.17 -6.49 -4.14
CA ASP A 17 17.04 -5.33 -4.39
C ASP A 17 16.88 -4.19 -3.37
N GLY A 18 16.27 -4.46 -2.22
CA GLY A 18 16.21 -3.52 -1.09
C GLY A 18 14.81 -3.00 -0.81
N ASN A 19 14.63 -2.35 0.34
CA ASN A 19 13.34 -2.00 0.91
C ASN A 19 12.38 -1.37 -0.11
N ARG A 20 11.09 -1.71 -0.05
CA ARG A 20 10.08 -1.11 -0.94
C ARG A 20 9.01 -0.42 -0.14
N MET A 21 8.53 0.71 -0.65
CA MET A 21 7.48 1.49 -0.02
C MET A 21 6.25 1.53 -0.92
N LEU A 22 5.06 1.40 -0.33
CA LEU A 22 3.81 1.82 -0.94
C LEU A 22 3.32 3.07 -0.23
N CYS A 23 3.11 4.12 -1.01
CA CYS A 23 2.75 5.44 -0.54
C CYS A 23 1.46 5.91 -1.19
N ASP A 24 0.82 6.90 -0.58
CA ASP A 24 -0.32 7.56 -1.18
C ASP A 24 0.12 8.27 -2.47
N GLY A 25 -0.63 8.07 -3.55
CA GLY A 25 -0.32 8.69 -4.83
C GLY A 25 -0.68 10.17 -4.95
N GLN A 26 -1.18 10.79 -3.89
CA GLN A 26 -1.47 12.22 -3.80
C GLN A 26 -0.58 12.92 -2.78
N THR A 27 -0.44 12.34 -1.59
CA THR A 27 0.31 12.93 -0.46
C THR A 27 1.71 12.33 -0.29
N GLY A 28 2.07 11.31 -1.07
CA GLY A 28 3.35 10.63 -0.94
C GLY A 28 3.43 9.76 0.32
N CYS A 29 4.64 9.58 0.84
CA CYS A 29 4.92 8.67 1.95
C CYS A 29 4.78 9.33 3.33
N SER A 30 4.60 10.66 3.37
CA SER A 30 4.47 11.43 4.62
C SER A 30 3.10 11.25 5.29
N LYS A 31 2.08 10.88 4.52
CA LYS A 31 0.74 10.59 5.01
C LYS A 31 0.01 9.68 4.04
N PHE A 32 -0.69 8.67 4.57
CA PHE A 32 -1.60 7.85 3.78
C PHE A 32 -3.06 8.25 4.04
N GLU A 33 -3.64 8.97 3.09
CA GLU A 33 -5.02 9.47 3.12
C GLU A 33 -5.98 8.54 2.37
N LYS A 34 -7.26 8.93 2.33
CA LYS A 34 -8.23 8.30 1.43
C LYS A 34 -7.87 8.69 -0.01
N THR A 35 -7.36 7.75 -0.79
CA THR A 35 -6.77 8.04 -2.10
C THR A 35 -7.32 7.15 -3.20
N GLN A 36 -7.13 7.54 -4.45
CA GLN A 36 -7.39 6.68 -5.62
C GLN A 36 -6.11 6.28 -6.33
N LYS A 37 -4.95 6.75 -5.87
CA LYS A 37 -3.66 6.49 -6.51
C LYS A 37 -2.70 5.98 -5.46
N VAL A 38 -1.87 5.02 -5.84
CA VAL A 38 -0.82 4.45 -4.98
C VAL A 38 0.48 4.48 -5.76
N TRP A 39 1.56 4.86 -5.10
CA TRP A 39 2.92 4.77 -5.63
C TRP A 39 3.65 3.62 -4.97
N MET A 40 4.47 2.92 -5.74
CA MET A 40 5.44 1.96 -5.25
C MET A 40 6.83 2.42 -5.68
N GLY A 41 7.77 2.41 -4.76
CA GLY A 41 9.13 2.81 -5.06
C GLY A 41 10.15 2.31 -4.06
N PHE A 42 11.37 2.80 -4.24
CA PHE A 42 12.52 2.54 -3.39
C PHE A 42 13.15 3.84 -2.98
N ASP A 43 13.09 4.14 -1.69
CA ASP A 43 13.78 5.24 -1.06
C ASP A 43 15.29 4.96 -1.08
N GLN A 44 16.00 5.57 -2.03
CA GLN A 44 17.43 5.36 -2.26
C GLN A 44 18.29 6.23 -1.36
N ASN A 45 17.75 7.35 -0.89
CA ASN A 45 18.45 8.32 -0.05
C ASN A 45 18.11 8.19 1.45
N ASP A 46 17.20 7.27 1.81
CA ASP A 46 16.74 6.96 3.16
C ASP A 46 16.10 8.17 3.87
N ASP A 47 15.39 9.02 3.11
CA ASP A 47 14.72 10.23 3.62
C ASP A 47 13.26 9.99 4.07
N GLY A 48 12.76 8.77 3.90
CA GLY A 48 11.40 8.36 4.25
C GLY A 48 10.35 8.78 3.23
N ALA A 49 10.75 9.28 2.06
CA ALA A 49 9.88 9.69 0.97
C ALA A 49 10.24 8.96 -0.35
N LEU A 50 9.44 9.26 -1.38
CA LEU A 50 9.73 8.82 -2.75
C LEU A 50 9.74 10.06 -3.64
N SER A 51 10.91 10.40 -4.16
CA SER A 51 11.06 11.35 -5.26
C SER A 51 10.54 10.74 -6.57
N ALA A 52 10.32 11.56 -7.58
CA ALA A 52 9.82 11.10 -8.88
C ALA A 52 10.71 10.04 -9.55
N SER A 53 12.03 10.09 -9.31
CA SER A 53 13.00 9.10 -9.81
C SER A 53 13.01 7.79 -9.03
N GLU A 54 12.51 7.79 -7.80
CA GLU A 54 12.45 6.61 -6.91
C GLU A 54 11.14 5.83 -7.06
N ILE A 55 10.14 6.43 -7.71
CA ILE A 55 8.89 5.77 -8.05
C ILE A 55 9.13 4.78 -9.19
N ILE A 56 8.93 3.50 -8.89
CA ILE A 56 9.06 2.40 -9.85
C ILE A 56 7.74 2.18 -10.57
N GLU A 57 6.63 2.25 -9.84
CA GLU A 57 5.31 2.00 -10.41
C GLU A 57 4.23 2.80 -9.70
N HIS A 58 3.12 3.02 -10.40
CA HIS A 58 1.93 3.63 -9.83
C HIS A 58 0.69 2.84 -10.25
N TYR A 59 -0.29 2.82 -9.35
CA TYR A 59 -1.58 2.20 -9.62
C TYR A 59 -2.70 3.18 -9.35
N GLN A 60 -3.54 3.38 -10.36
CA GLN A 60 -4.79 4.14 -10.26
C GLN A 60 -5.94 3.16 -10.04
N LEU A 61 -6.70 3.35 -8.96
CA LEU A 61 -7.91 2.60 -8.69
C LEU A 61 -8.99 2.93 -9.74
N PRO A 62 -9.77 1.94 -10.21
CA PRO A 62 -10.76 2.14 -11.26
C PRO A 62 -12.01 2.86 -10.75
N GLY A 63 -12.58 3.71 -11.60
CA GLY A 63 -13.86 4.39 -11.39
C GLY A 63 -13.89 5.22 -10.10
N ALA A 64 -15.00 5.15 -9.37
CA ALA A 64 -15.18 5.85 -8.09
C ALA A 64 -14.60 5.08 -6.88
N THR A 65 -13.72 4.10 -7.12
CA THR A 65 -13.14 3.31 -6.03
C THR A 65 -12.09 4.11 -5.29
N ARG A 66 -12.15 4.12 -3.96
CA ARG A 66 -11.18 4.76 -3.07
C ARG A 66 -10.50 3.69 -2.24
N LEU A 67 -9.26 3.96 -1.90
CA LEU A 67 -8.44 3.17 -1.02
C LEU A 67 -8.39 3.83 0.35
N VAL A 68 -8.66 3.06 1.40
CA VAL A 68 -8.49 3.48 2.79
C VAL A 68 -7.56 2.49 3.47
N TRP A 69 -6.48 2.97 4.09
CA TRP A 69 -5.58 2.11 4.84
C TRP A 69 -5.80 2.28 6.34
N LYS A 70 -6.53 1.32 6.95
CA LYS A 70 -6.68 1.22 8.40
C LYS A 70 -5.50 0.44 8.96
N ARG A 71 -4.71 1.07 9.80
CA ARG A 71 -3.39 0.57 10.22
C ARG A 71 -3.12 0.90 11.68
N PHE A 72 -2.19 0.17 12.28
CA PHE A 72 -1.76 0.46 13.65
C PHE A 72 -0.79 1.64 13.72
N LYS A 73 0.25 1.65 12.86
CA LYS A 73 1.28 2.71 12.82
C LYS A 73 1.86 2.86 11.41
N GLY A 74 2.41 4.04 11.12
CA GLY A 74 3.19 4.35 9.92
C GLY A 74 2.38 5.11 8.87
N ASP A 75 3.08 5.81 7.97
CA ASP A 75 2.47 6.67 6.94
C ASP A 75 2.63 6.12 5.52
N ALA A 76 3.41 5.07 5.36
CA ALA A 76 3.56 4.27 4.15
C ALA A 76 3.69 2.79 4.53
N LEU A 77 3.29 1.87 3.65
CA LEU A 77 3.58 0.45 3.85
C LEU A 77 5.00 0.18 3.37
N VAL A 78 5.88 -0.28 4.26
CA VAL A 78 7.28 -0.55 4.00
C VAL A 78 7.51 -2.05 4.09
N PHE A 79 8.06 -2.63 3.02
CA PHE A 79 8.60 -3.98 3.02
C PHE A 79 10.11 -3.91 3.16
N HIS A 80 10.66 -4.62 4.14
CA HIS A 80 12.10 -4.74 4.30
C HIS A 80 12.67 -5.88 3.45
N ASN A 81 13.99 -5.99 3.40
CA ASN A 81 14.72 -7.02 2.64
C ASN A 81 14.37 -8.49 2.95
N ARG A 82 13.63 -8.77 4.03
CA ARG A 82 13.08 -10.09 4.36
C ARG A 82 11.63 -10.28 3.87
N GLY A 83 11.09 -9.31 3.13
CA GLY A 83 9.72 -9.30 2.62
C GLY A 83 8.65 -9.11 3.71
N ASN A 84 9.04 -8.68 4.91
CA ASN A 84 8.16 -8.41 6.03
C ASN A 84 7.91 -6.89 6.17
N SER A 85 6.78 -6.52 6.75
CA SER A 85 6.36 -5.11 6.92
C SER A 85 6.29 -4.73 8.38
N HIS A 86 7.41 -4.87 9.09
CA HIS A 86 7.54 -4.76 10.55
C HIS A 86 6.54 -3.76 11.18
N PHE A 87 5.70 -4.26 12.10
CA PHE A 87 4.73 -3.48 12.89
C PHE A 87 3.61 -2.76 12.11
N GLN A 88 3.55 -2.90 10.78
CA GLN A 88 2.51 -2.30 9.93
C GLN A 88 1.38 -3.29 9.65
N ASN A 89 0.88 -3.92 10.73
CA ASN A 89 -0.37 -4.67 10.66
C ASN A 89 -1.50 -3.70 10.29
N GLY A 90 -2.35 -4.12 9.35
CA GLY A 90 -3.42 -3.27 8.88
C GLY A 90 -4.26 -3.92 7.81
N SER A 91 -5.13 -3.13 7.22
CA SER A 91 -6.05 -3.56 6.18
C SER A 91 -6.29 -2.42 5.22
N PHE A 92 -6.07 -2.72 3.94
CA PHE A 92 -6.47 -1.85 2.86
C PHE A 92 -7.92 -2.16 2.50
N TYR A 93 -8.76 -1.15 2.52
CA TYR A 93 -10.15 -1.24 2.10
C TYR A 93 -10.28 -0.58 0.73
N LEU A 94 -10.71 -1.35 -0.26
CA LEU A 94 -11.10 -0.84 -1.57
C LEU A 94 -12.60 -0.65 -1.56
N CYS A 95 -13.05 0.58 -1.70
CA CYS A 95 -14.41 1.00 -1.40
C CYS A 95 -15.01 1.78 -2.55
N ASN A 96 -16.24 1.47 -2.93
CA ASN A 96 -17.08 2.36 -3.72
C ASN A 96 -18.47 2.47 -3.05
N ASN A 97 -19.42 3.15 -3.69
CA ASN A 97 -20.74 3.39 -3.10
C ASN A 97 -21.60 2.12 -2.89
N VAL A 98 -21.22 0.97 -3.49
CA VAL A 98 -22.05 -0.25 -3.52
C VAL A 98 -21.34 -1.50 -3.01
N ALA A 99 -20.00 -1.51 -2.99
CA ALA A 99 -19.20 -2.68 -2.65
C ALA A 99 -17.89 -2.30 -1.97
N ALA A 100 -17.40 -3.24 -1.16
CA ALA A 100 -16.09 -3.14 -0.54
C ALA A 100 -15.32 -4.47 -0.59
N ARG A 101 -13.99 -4.38 -0.62
CA ARG A 101 -13.06 -5.49 -0.42
C ARG A 101 -11.97 -5.08 0.56
N ARG A 102 -11.50 -6.04 1.35
CA ARG A 102 -10.39 -5.82 2.29
C ARG A 102 -9.19 -6.64 1.86
N ILE A 103 -8.01 -6.03 1.87
CA ILE A 103 -6.73 -6.71 1.80
C ILE A 103 -6.07 -6.60 3.16
N VAL A 104 -6.06 -7.71 3.90
CA VAL A 104 -5.42 -7.79 5.21
C VAL A 104 -3.91 -7.91 5.03
N MET A 105 -3.18 -7.06 5.74
CA MET A 105 -1.73 -7.07 5.84
C MET A 105 -1.31 -7.46 7.26
N ASN A 106 -0.56 -8.56 7.36
CA ASN A 106 0.09 -8.94 8.61
C ASN A 106 1.59 -8.60 8.56
N TRP A 107 2.25 -8.69 9.71
CA TRP A 107 3.68 -8.36 9.86
C TRP A 107 4.61 -9.22 8.99
N ILE A 108 4.19 -10.43 8.61
CA ILE A 108 4.90 -11.32 7.69
C ILE A 108 4.89 -10.76 6.24
N GLY A 109 3.98 -9.83 5.96
CA GLY A 109 3.88 -9.13 4.68
C GLY A 109 3.05 -9.87 3.63
N ARG A 110 2.36 -10.98 3.98
CA ARG A 110 1.57 -11.74 3.00
C ARG A 110 0.14 -11.17 2.91
N PRO A 111 -0.25 -10.52 1.80
CA PRO A 111 -1.60 -9.99 1.63
C PRO A 111 -2.63 -11.11 1.56
N ARG A 112 -3.81 -10.89 2.15
CA ARG A 112 -4.98 -11.76 2.04
C ARG A 112 -6.19 -10.95 1.62
N VAL A 113 -6.87 -11.38 0.57
CA VAL A 113 -8.11 -10.74 0.11
C VAL A 113 -9.28 -11.35 0.87
N GLU A 114 -10.10 -10.49 1.46
CA GLU A 114 -11.27 -10.85 2.24
C GLU A 114 -12.48 -9.99 1.83
N THR A 115 -13.66 -10.47 2.19
CA THR A 115 -14.90 -9.71 2.03
C THR A 115 -14.95 -8.55 3.01
N ALA A 116 -15.50 -7.42 2.59
CA ALA A 116 -15.83 -6.28 3.45
C ALA A 116 -17.16 -5.69 3.01
N LYS A 117 -17.79 -4.91 3.88
CA LYS A 117 -19.00 -4.17 3.58
C LYS A 117 -18.67 -2.68 3.40
N PRO A 118 -19.47 -1.92 2.62
CA PRO A 118 -19.23 -0.49 2.42
C PRO A 118 -19.12 0.32 3.74
N GLU A 119 -19.87 -0.06 4.76
CA GLU A 119 -19.80 0.55 6.10
C GLU A 119 -18.44 0.39 6.79
N ASP A 120 -17.66 -0.64 6.44
CA ASP A 120 -16.32 -0.86 7.02
C ASP A 120 -15.29 0.15 6.53
N CYS A 121 -15.62 0.93 5.50
CA CYS A 121 -14.73 1.92 4.87
C CYS A 121 -14.68 3.28 5.58
N ASN A 122 -15.58 3.49 6.54
CA ASN A 122 -15.69 4.75 7.28
C ASN A 122 -14.61 4.87 8.36
#